data_AF-A0A6I9NF26-F1
#
_entry.id   AF-A0A6I9NF26-F1
#
_cell.length_a   1.000
_cell.length_b   1.000
_cell.length_c   1.000
_cell.angle_alpha   90.00
_cell.angle_beta   90.00
_cell.angle_gamma   90.00
#
_symmetry.space_group_name_H-M   'P 1'
#
loop_
_entity.id
_entity.type
_entity.pdbx_description
1 polymer ?
#
loop_
_entity_poly.entity_id
_entity_poly.type
_entity_poly.pdbx_seq_one_letter_code
_entity_poly.pdbx_strand_id
1 'polypeptide(L)'
;LFETTPLGSILNRFSTDTNTIDQHIPTTLECLSRSTLLCVSALGVISYVTPVFLFALLPLTIACYFIQKYFRVASRDLQQLVDITQLPLLCHFSETVEGLTTIRALRYEPRFRQRLLQFTDAHNIASVFLTAANRWLEVRMEYVGACVVLVAAVASITNSLYNELSTGLVGLGLTYALL
;
A
#
# COMPACT_ATOMS: atom_id res chain seq x y z
N LEU A 1 33.37 -20.34 3.14
CA LEU A 1 32.15 -19.59 3.53
C LEU A 1 32.28 -18.11 3.19
N PHE A 2 33.33 -17.41 3.63
CA PHE A 2 33.62 -16.03 3.19
C PHE A 2 34.16 -15.91 1.74
N GLU A 3 34.74 -16.98 1.18
CA GLU A 3 35.14 -16.99 -0.24
C GLU A 3 33.98 -17.21 -1.21
N THR A 4 32.87 -17.77 -0.74
CA THR A 4 31.71 -18.14 -1.58
C THR A 4 30.64 -17.05 -1.61
N THR A 5 30.59 -16.16 -0.61
CA THR A 5 29.62 -15.08 -0.53
C THR A 5 30.31 -13.74 -0.72
N PRO A 6 29.87 -12.90 -1.69
CA PRO A 6 30.48 -11.61 -1.90
C PRO A 6 30.35 -10.75 -0.65
N LEU A 7 31.46 -10.17 -0.20
CA LEU A 7 31.56 -9.36 1.02
C LEU A 7 30.53 -8.21 1.04
N GLY A 8 30.24 -7.64 -0.13
CA GLY A 8 29.22 -6.60 -0.30
C GLY A 8 27.78 -7.06 0.03
N SER A 9 27.44 -8.34 -0.19
CA SER A 9 26.11 -8.86 0.19
C SER A 9 25.97 -8.95 1.71
N ILE A 10 27.01 -9.41 2.40
CA ILE A 10 27.04 -9.46 3.88
C ILE A 10 26.91 -8.04 4.44
N LEU A 11 27.68 -7.08 3.91
CA LEU A 11 27.66 -5.69 4.36
C LEU A 11 26.31 -5.01 4.10
N ASN A 12 25.68 -5.29 2.95
CA ASN A 12 24.35 -4.76 2.63
C ASN A 12 23.27 -5.29 3.59
N ARG A 13 23.35 -6.54 4.02
CA ARG A 13 22.43 -7.07 5.05
C ARG A 13 22.64 -6.39 6.40
N PHE A 14 23.89 -6.28 6.85
CA PHE A 14 24.18 -5.65 8.15
C PHE A 14 23.89 -4.14 8.18
N SER A 15 23.98 -3.45 7.05
CA SER A 15 23.69 -2.03 6.95
C SER A 15 22.22 -1.77 6.61
N THR A 16 21.78 -2.18 5.41
CA THR A 16 20.47 -1.82 4.86
C THR A 16 19.33 -2.62 5.50
N ASP A 17 19.49 -3.93 5.71
CA ASP A 17 18.43 -4.74 6.34
C ASP A 17 18.26 -4.36 7.81
N THR A 18 19.37 -4.19 8.57
CA THR A 18 19.31 -3.75 9.98
C THR A 18 18.66 -2.37 10.11
N ASN A 19 19.00 -1.42 9.23
CA ASN A 19 18.36 -0.11 9.24
C ASN A 19 16.85 -0.19 8.96
N THR A 20 16.44 -1.10 8.07
CA THR A 20 15.01 -1.35 7.80
C THR A 20 14.30 -1.92 9.03
N ILE A 21 14.94 -2.85 9.72
CA ILE A 21 14.41 -3.46 10.95
C ILE A 21 14.27 -2.42 12.06
N ASP A 22 15.24 -1.53 12.23
CA ASP A 22 15.25 -0.59 13.34
C ASP A 22 14.31 0.62 13.11
N GLN A 23 14.23 1.12 11.88
CA GLN A 23 13.47 2.35 11.59
C GLN A 23 12.09 2.10 11.00
N HIS A 24 11.95 1.14 10.08
CA HIS A 24 10.72 0.96 9.32
C HIS A 24 9.77 -0.09 9.93
N ILE A 25 10.28 -1.17 10.52
CA ILE A 25 9.41 -2.22 11.10
C ILE A 25 8.60 -1.70 12.30
N PRO A 26 9.16 -0.95 13.28
CA PRO A 26 8.39 -0.52 14.44
C PRO A 26 7.26 0.43 14.05
N THR A 27 7.56 1.39 13.17
CA THR A 27 6.60 2.38 12.68
C THR A 27 5.48 1.75 11.85
N THR A 28 5.81 0.81 10.97
CA THR A 28 4.80 0.07 10.21
C THR A 28 3.95 -0.85 11.08
N LEU A 29 4.55 -1.52 12.07
CA LEU A 29 3.83 -2.38 13.02
C LEU A 29 2.86 -1.57 13.90
N GLU A 30 3.29 -0.39 14.37
CA GLU A 30 2.44 0.52 15.13
C GLU A 30 1.24 0.97 14.28
N CYS A 31 1.48 1.39 13.04
CA CYS A 31 0.41 1.78 12.12
C CYS A 31 -0.56 0.62 11.83
N LEU A 32 -0.03 -0.57 11.53
CA LEU A 32 -0.82 -1.77 11.27
C LEU A 32 -1.67 -2.18 12.47
N SER A 33 -1.08 -2.22 13.67
CA SER A 33 -1.81 -2.56 14.90
C SER A 33 -2.90 -1.55 15.20
N ARG A 34 -2.62 -0.25 15.06
CA ARG A 34 -3.60 0.83 15.24
C ARG A 34 -4.76 0.70 14.25
N SER A 35 -4.47 0.56 12.96
CA SER A 35 -5.49 0.47 11.91
C SER A 35 -6.34 -0.80 12.02
N THR A 36 -5.73 -1.95 12.33
CA THR A 36 -6.47 -3.21 12.51
C THR A 36 -7.37 -3.16 13.74
N LEU A 37 -6.88 -2.62 14.87
CA LEU A 37 -7.68 -2.44 16.07
C LEU A 37 -8.84 -1.48 15.86
N LEU A 38 -8.64 -0.36 15.15
CA LEU A 38 -9.70 0.58 14.80
C LEU A 38 -10.76 -0.05 13.88
N CYS A 39 -10.34 -0.83 12.89
CA CYS A 39 -11.27 -1.52 12.01
C CYS A 39 -12.11 -2.57 12.77
N VAL A 40 -11.47 -3.37 13.62
CA VAL A 40 -12.16 -4.38 14.45
C VAL A 40 -13.10 -3.71 15.45
N SER A 41 -12.70 -2.58 16.07
CA SER A 41 -13.56 -1.87 17.01
C SER A 41 -14.78 -1.25 16.31
N ALA A 42 -14.60 -0.62 15.14
CA ALA A 42 -15.70 -0.09 14.34
C ALA A 42 -16.70 -1.17 13.94
N LEU A 43 -16.22 -2.29 13.40
CA LEU A 43 -17.08 -3.42 13.05
C LEU A 43 -17.78 -4.02 14.28
N GLY A 44 -17.11 -4.06 15.43
CA GLY A 44 -17.68 -4.51 16.69
C GLY A 44 -18.82 -3.61 17.19
N VAL A 45 -18.63 -2.29 17.17
CA VAL A 45 -19.66 -1.31 17.55
C VAL A 45 -20.87 -1.39 16.62
N ILE A 46 -20.66 -1.44 15.30
CA ILE A 46 -21.75 -1.54 14.31
C ILE A 46 -22.53 -2.84 14.49
N SER A 47 -21.84 -3.95 14.74
CA SER A 47 -22.47 -5.27 14.97
C SER A 47 -23.28 -5.30 16.27
N TYR A 48 -22.83 -4.58 17.31
CA TYR A 48 -23.57 -4.45 18.57
C TYR A 48 -24.85 -3.62 18.41
N VAL A 49 -24.78 -2.50 17.67
CA VAL A 49 -25.94 -1.63 17.43
C VAL A 49 -26.94 -2.28 16.48
N THR A 50 -26.46 -2.99 15.46
CA THR A 50 -27.29 -3.62 14.41
C THR A 50 -26.86 -5.07 14.16
N PRO A 51 -27.43 -6.07 14.87
CA PRO A 51 -27.02 -7.48 14.69
C PRO A 51 -27.32 -8.02 13.27
N VAL A 52 -28.30 -7.42 12.56
CA VAL A 52 -28.63 -7.77 11.16
C VAL A 52 -27.46 -7.45 10.21
N PHE A 53 -26.61 -6.47 10.54
CA PHE A 53 -25.43 -6.11 9.74
C PHE A 53 -24.44 -7.27 9.59
N LEU A 54 -24.41 -8.21 10.55
CA LEU A 54 -23.49 -9.34 10.53
C LEU A 54 -23.69 -10.25 9.31
N PHE A 55 -24.93 -10.36 8.81
CA PHE A 55 -25.23 -11.10 7.57
C PHE A 55 -24.68 -10.40 6.33
N ALA A 56 -24.73 -9.06 6.30
CA ALA A 56 -24.16 -8.27 5.20
C ALA A 56 -22.63 -8.21 5.25
N LEU A 57 -22.03 -8.32 6.45
CA LEU A 57 -20.59 -8.33 6.64
C LEU A 57 -19.91 -9.54 5.98
N LEU A 58 -20.60 -10.68 5.91
CA LEU A 58 -20.06 -11.93 5.38
C LEU A 58 -19.69 -11.84 3.87
N PRO A 59 -20.56 -11.38 2.96
CA PRO A 59 -20.17 -11.15 1.56
C PRO A 59 -19.15 -10.02 1.40
N LEU A 60 -19.22 -8.96 2.24
CA LEU A 60 -18.27 -7.84 2.19
C LEU A 60 -16.84 -8.28 2.57
N THR A 61 -16.69 -9.08 3.62
CA THR A 61 -15.38 -9.62 4.04
C THR A 61 -14.79 -10.56 3.00
N ILE A 62 -15.61 -11.39 2.36
CA ILE A 62 -15.17 -12.24 1.23
C ILE A 62 -14.67 -11.37 0.07
N ALA A 63 -15.43 -10.33 -0.31
CA ALA A 63 -15.02 -9.42 -1.38
C ALA A 63 -13.69 -8.70 -1.04
N CYS A 64 -13.55 -8.17 0.17
CA CYS A 64 -12.31 -7.56 0.66
C CYS A 64 -11.13 -8.53 0.59
N TYR A 65 -11.33 -9.78 1.03
CA TYR A 65 -10.28 -10.79 1.01
C TYR A 65 -9.77 -11.04 -0.42
N PHE A 66 -10.67 -11.18 -1.40
CA PHE A 66 -10.26 -11.34 -2.80
C PHE A 66 -9.52 -10.12 -3.32
N ILE A 67 -10.06 -8.91 -3.10
CA ILE A 67 -9.43 -7.65 -3.54
C ILE A 67 -8.02 -7.54 -2.96
N GLN A 68 -7.86 -7.77 -1.65
CA GLN A 68 -6.58 -7.69 -0.96
C GLN A 68 -5.60 -8.76 -1.45
N LYS A 69 -6.07 -9.98 -1.72
CA LYS A 69 -5.24 -11.06 -2.27
C LYS A 69 -4.67 -10.71 -3.64
N TYR A 70 -5.50 -10.23 -4.57
CA TYR A 70 -5.05 -9.84 -5.90
C TYR A 70 -4.09 -8.65 -5.85
N PHE A 71 -4.44 -7.63 -5.06
CA PHE A 71 -3.59 -6.46 -4.89
C PHE A 71 -2.22 -6.82 -4.32
N ARG A 72 -2.14 -7.70 -3.30
CA ARG A 72 -0.87 -8.06 -2.66
C ARG A 72 0.11 -8.73 -3.60
N VAL A 73 -0.39 -9.54 -4.55
CA VAL A 73 0.46 -10.17 -5.57
C VAL A 73 0.95 -9.10 -6.55
N ALA A 74 0.04 -8.30 -7.10
CA ALA A 74 0.38 -7.26 -8.07
C ALA A 74 1.32 -6.20 -7.49
N SER A 75 1.08 -5.72 -6.27
CA SER A 75 1.89 -4.68 -5.63
C SER A 75 3.30 -5.16 -5.32
N ARG A 76 3.48 -6.41 -4.90
CA ARG A 76 4.80 -7.00 -4.68
C ARG A 76 5.60 -7.06 -5.96
N ASP A 77 4.99 -7.56 -7.04
CA ASP A 77 5.69 -7.73 -8.31
C ASP A 77 6.02 -6.35 -8.93
N LEU A 78 5.15 -5.35 -8.78
CA LEU A 78 5.39 -3.96 -9.19
C LEU A 78 6.48 -3.28 -8.34
N GLN A 79 6.47 -3.49 -7.01
CA GLN A 79 7.50 -2.95 -6.13
C GLN A 79 8.89 -3.50 -6.52
N GLN A 80 8.96 -4.82 -6.76
CA GLN A 80 10.19 -5.46 -7.22
C GLN A 80 10.66 -4.90 -8.57
N LEU A 81 9.73 -4.61 -9.49
CA LEU A 81 10.06 -3.98 -10.77
C LEU A 81 10.62 -2.56 -10.60
N VAL A 82 10.07 -1.77 -9.68
CA VAL A 82 10.58 -0.43 -9.35
C VAL A 82 12.00 -0.52 -8.79
N ASP A 83 12.25 -1.44 -7.86
CA ASP A 83 13.58 -1.62 -7.26
C ASP A 83 14.64 -2.04 -8.30
N ILE A 84 14.27 -2.96 -9.21
CA ILE A 84 15.16 -3.43 -10.29
C ILE A 84 15.46 -2.33 -11.31
N THR A 85 14.51 -1.44 -11.60
CA THR A 85 14.71 -0.35 -12.58
C THR A 85 15.47 0.84 -12.00
N GLN A 86 15.41 1.06 -10.69
CA GLN A 86 16.09 2.16 -10.01
C GLN A 86 17.62 1.98 -9.99
N LEU A 87 18.10 0.75 -9.74
CA LEU A 87 19.54 0.49 -9.60
C LEU A 87 20.35 0.81 -10.86
N PRO A 88 19.99 0.34 -12.08
CA PRO A 88 20.70 0.68 -13.32
C PRO A 88 20.74 2.19 -13.61
N LEU A 89 19.68 2.92 -13.26
CA LEU A 89 19.61 4.37 -13.44
C LEU A 89 20.65 5.07 -12.57
N LEU A 90 20.75 4.70 -11.29
CA LEU A 90 21.76 5.25 -10.38
C LEU A 90 23.19 4.91 -10.79
N CYS A 91 23.43 3.66 -11.21
CA CYS A 91 24.74 3.24 -11.74
C CYS A 91 25.12 4.05 -12.98
N HIS A 92 24.20 4.20 -13.95
CA HIS A 92 24.47 4.97 -15.17
C HIS A 92 24.76 6.45 -14.89
N PHE A 93 24.07 7.05 -13.91
CA PHE A 93 24.40 8.39 -13.44
C PHE A 93 25.80 8.47 -12.85
N SER A 94 26.18 7.54 -11.97
CA SER A 94 27.51 7.50 -11.36
C SER A 94 28.61 7.37 -12.42
N GLU A 95 28.45 6.46 -13.38
CA GLU A 95 29.37 6.26 -14.50
C GLU A 95 29.50 7.52 -15.37
N THR A 96 28.40 8.23 -15.60
CA THR A 96 28.39 9.46 -16.41
C THR A 96 29.12 10.61 -15.69
N VAL A 97 29.01 10.71 -14.37
CA VAL A 97 29.69 11.73 -13.57
C VAL A 97 31.20 11.46 -13.51
N GLU A 98 31.58 10.21 -13.28
CA GLU A 98 33.00 9.81 -13.21
C GLU A 98 33.68 9.91 -14.59
N GLY A 99 32.99 9.54 -15.66
CA GLY A 99 33.46 9.60 -17.05
C GLY A 99 33.16 10.91 -17.79
N LEU A 100 32.75 11.98 -17.10
CA LEU A 100 32.22 13.18 -17.75
C LEU A 100 33.21 13.83 -18.74
N THR A 101 34.49 13.87 -18.39
CA THR A 101 35.56 14.48 -19.20
C THR A 101 35.79 13.70 -20.50
N THR A 102 35.77 12.37 -20.45
CA THR A 102 35.97 11.51 -21.62
C THR A 102 34.76 11.54 -22.56
N ILE A 103 33.54 11.54 -22.02
CA ILE A 103 32.30 11.63 -22.79
C ILE A 103 32.25 12.95 -23.58
N ARG A 104 32.61 14.07 -22.94
CA ARG A 104 32.66 15.39 -23.59
C ARG A 104 33.79 15.48 -24.62
N ALA A 105 34.96 14.94 -24.32
CA ALA A 105 36.09 14.91 -25.26
C ALA A 105 35.74 14.15 -26.56
N LEU A 106 34.96 13.07 -26.45
CA LEU A 106 34.53 12.27 -27.60
C LEU A 106 33.23 12.77 -28.25
N ARG A 107 32.54 13.78 -27.68
CA ARG A 107 31.23 14.29 -28.12
C ARG A 107 30.13 13.22 -28.20
N TYR A 108 30.14 12.24 -27.29
CA TYR A 108 29.14 11.15 -27.21
C TYR A 108 27.94 11.47 -26.29
N GLU A 109 27.83 12.71 -25.83
CA GLU A 109 26.75 13.21 -24.97
C GLU A 109 25.33 12.83 -25.41
N PRO A 110 24.91 12.94 -26.69
CA PRO A 110 23.53 12.63 -27.08
C PRO A 110 23.18 11.15 -26.89
N ARG A 111 24.15 10.25 -27.10
CA ARG A 111 23.94 8.81 -26.92
C ARG A 111 23.74 8.45 -25.44
N PHE A 112 24.55 9.03 -24.55
CA PHE A 112 24.40 8.88 -23.11
C PHE A 112 23.09 9.49 -22.61
N ARG A 113 22.71 10.66 -23.12
CA ARG A 113 21.42 11.29 -22.78
C ARG A 113 20.24 10.42 -23.19
N GLN A 114 20.25 9.85 -24.40
CA GLN A 114 19.18 8.95 -24.86
C GLN A 114 19.10 7.69 -23.99
N ARG A 115 20.24 7.12 -23.60
CA ARG A 115 20.31 5.96 -22.70
C ARG A 115 19.72 6.29 -21.32
N LEU A 116 20.06 7.45 -20.78
CA LEU A 116 19.51 7.93 -19.51
C LEU A 116 17.99 8.10 -19.59
N LEU A 117 17.47 8.72 -20.65
CA LEU A 117 16.02 8.88 -20.85
C LEU A 117 15.30 7.52 -20.89
N GLN A 118 15.88 6.52 -21.56
CA GLN A 118 15.31 5.16 -21.59
C GLN A 118 15.22 4.53 -20.19
N PHE A 119 16.25 4.69 -19.35
CA PHE A 119 16.22 4.19 -17.97
C PHE A 119 15.22 4.95 -17.11
N THR A 120 15.15 6.28 -17.26
CA THR A 120 14.18 7.11 -16.55
C THR A 120 12.75 6.76 -16.94
N ASP A 121 12.47 6.58 -18.23
CA ASP A 121 11.14 6.19 -18.71
C ASP A 121 10.73 4.82 -18.18
N ALA A 122 11.63 3.84 -18.20
CA ALA A 122 11.36 2.51 -17.66
C ALA A 122 11.03 2.56 -16.15
N HIS A 123 11.81 3.31 -15.37
CA HIS A 123 11.57 3.49 -13.94
C HIS A 123 10.26 4.26 -13.67
N ASN A 124 10.01 5.33 -14.42
CA ASN A 124 8.82 6.16 -14.26
C ASN A 124 7.55 5.36 -14.58
N ILE A 125 7.55 4.57 -15.65
CA ILE A 125 6.45 3.67 -16.00
C ILE A 125 6.17 2.69 -14.85
N ALA A 126 7.21 2.03 -14.32
CA ALA A 126 7.06 1.11 -13.19
C ALA A 126 6.45 1.80 -11.95
N SER A 127 6.93 3.00 -11.62
CA SER A 127 6.44 3.80 -10.48
C SER A 127 4.99 4.26 -10.67
N VAL A 128 4.61 4.68 -11.89
CA VAL A 128 3.23 5.05 -12.22
C VAL A 128 2.30 3.85 -12.11
N PHE A 129 2.69 2.66 -12.58
CA PHE A 129 1.89 1.44 -12.41
C PHE A 129 1.71 1.05 -10.94
N LEU A 130 2.75 1.16 -10.12
CA LEU A 130 2.65 0.94 -8.68
C LEU A 130 1.67 1.94 -8.02
N THR A 131 1.77 3.21 -8.39
CA THR A 131 0.86 4.27 -7.90
C THR A 131 -0.58 4.00 -8.35
N ALA A 132 -0.80 3.61 -9.60
CA ALA A 132 -2.11 3.27 -10.13
C ALA A 132 -2.71 2.04 -9.42
N ALA A 133 -1.90 1.02 -9.12
CA ALA A 133 -2.34 -0.15 -8.35
C ALA A 133 -2.77 0.26 -6.92
N ASN A 134 -2.00 1.13 -6.25
CA ASN A 134 -2.36 1.65 -4.93
C ASN A 134 -3.71 2.39 -4.97
N ARG A 135 -3.92 3.25 -5.97
CA ARG A 135 -5.18 3.98 -6.15
C ARG A 135 -6.35 3.04 -6.46
N TRP A 136 -6.12 1.99 -7.24
CA TRP A 136 -7.14 0.99 -7.51
C TRP A 136 -7.62 0.29 -6.24
N LEU A 137 -6.71 -0.08 -5.32
CA LEU A 137 -7.09 -0.65 -4.03
C LEU A 137 -7.89 0.35 -3.19
N GLU A 138 -7.38 1.57 -3.07
CA GLU A 138 -7.99 2.64 -2.26
C GLU A 138 -9.45 2.88 -2.68
N VAL A 139 -9.70 3.06 -3.98
CA VAL A 139 -11.05 3.26 -4.52
C VAL A 139 -11.96 2.06 -4.24
N ARG A 140 -11.46 0.82 -4.37
CA ARG A 140 -12.25 -0.39 -4.11
C ARG A 140 -12.60 -0.54 -2.64
N MET A 141 -11.66 -0.26 -1.74
CA MET A 141 -11.90 -0.31 -0.30
C MET A 141 -12.86 0.80 0.15
N GLU A 142 -12.79 1.98 -0.46
CA GLU A 142 -13.72 3.09 -0.20
C GLU A 142 -15.15 2.74 -0.63
N TYR A 143 -15.33 2.07 -1.78
CA TYR A 143 -16.65 1.56 -2.18
C TYR A 143 -17.22 0.54 -1.20
N VAL A 144 -16.40 -0.38 -0.69
CA VAL A 144 -16.83 -1.33 0.35
C VAL A 144 -17.24 -0.57 1.62
N GLY A 145 -16.46 0.42 2.04
CA GLY A 145 -16.79 1.29 3.18
C GLY A 145 -18.11 2.02 2.98
N ALA A 146 -18.35 2.59 1.80
CA ALA A 146 -19.62 3.23 1.46
C ALA A 146 -20.81 2.26 1.52
N CYS A 147 -20.63 1.01 1.07
CA CYS A 147 -21.65 -0.04 1.23
C CYS A 147 -21.90 -0.36 2.71
N VAL A 148 -20.85 -0.44 3.54
CA VAL A 148 -20.99 -0.65 5.00
C VAL A 148 -21.80 0.48 5.63
N VAL A 149 -21.47 1.73 5.34
CA VAL A 149 -22.20 2.91 5.85
C VAL A 149 -23.66 2.86 5.42
N LEU A 150 -23.94 2.55 4.16
CA LEU A 150 -25.31 2.49 3.65
C LEU A 150 -26.13 1.41 4.34
N VAL A 151 -25.58 0.20 4.50
CA VAL A 151 -26.26 -0.90 5.18
C VAL A 151 -26.46 -0.58 6.67
N ALA A 152 -25.44 -0.05 7.34
CA ALA A 152 -25.51 0.34 8.75
C ALA A 152 -26.57 1.45 8.97
N ALA A 153 -26.61 2.46 8.10
CA ALA A 153 -27.59 3.55 8.17
C ALA A 153 -29.01 3.04 7.98
N VAL A 154 -29.27 2.25 6.92
CA VAL A 154 -30.60 1.69 6.65
C VAL A 154 -31.05 0.77 7.79
N ALA A 155 -30.19 -0.14 8.24
CA ALA A 155 -30.48 -1.06 9.33
C ALA A 155 -30.77 -0.31 10.64
N SER A 156 -29.99 0.72 10.96
CA SER A 156 -30.16 1.50 12.19
C SER A 156 -31.47 2.31 12.18
N ILE A 157 -31.81 2.95 11.05
CA ILE A 157 -33.07 3.70 10.88
C ILE A 157 -34.27 2.76 10.99
N THR A 158 -34.26 1.61 10.29
CA THR A 158 -35.36 0.63 10.41
C THR A 158 -35.49 0.09 11.83
N ASN A 159 -34.40 -0.25 12.50
CA ASN A 159 -34.48 -0.72 13.87
C ASN A 159 -35.01 0.36 14.82
N SER A 160 -34.65 1.63 14.63
CA SER A 160 -35.21 2.76 15.41
C SER A 160 -36.71 2.99 15.19
N LEU A 161 -37.25 2.62 14.03
CA LEU A 161 -38.68 2.73 13.71
C LEU A 161 -39.51 1.60 14.33
N TYR A 162 -38.95 0.39 14.43
CA TYR A 162 -39.67 -0.80 14.92
C TYR A 162 -39.37 -1.17 16.39
N ASN A 163 -38.20 -0.81 16.91
CA ASN A 163 -37.76 -0.99 18.29
C ASN A 163 -37.31 0.39 18.82
N GLU A 164 -37.72 0.79 20.01
CA GLU A 164 -37.28 2.05 20.63
C GLU A 164 -35.79 2.00 21.02
N LEU A 165 -34.89 2.00 20.03
CA LEU A 165 -33.47 2.21 20.22
C LEU A 165 -33.21 3.67 20.57
N SER A 166 -32.42 3.88 21.62
CA SER A 166 -31.97 5.23 21.98
C SER A 166 -31.26 5.88 20.79
N THR A 167 -31.70 7.07 20.40
CA THR A 167 -31.16 7.87 19.29
C THR A 167 -29.65 8.10 19.41
N GLY A 168 -29.09 8.07 20.63
CA GLY A 168 -27.66 8.14 20.88
C GLY A 168 -26.86 6.93 20.34
N LEU A 169 -27.41 5.71 20.43
CA LEU A 169 -26.78 4.50 19.88
C LEU A 169 -26.77 4.50 18.36
N VAL A 170 -27.84 5.02 17.75
CA VAL A 170 -27.93 5.20 16.29
C VAL A 170 -26.84 6.17 15.79
N GLY A 171 -26.67 7.30 16.48
CA GLY A 171 -25.61 8.26 16.19
C GLY A 171 -24.21 7.68 16.36
N LEU A 172 -23.98 6.89 17.42
CA LEU A 172 -22.75 6.14 17.64
C LEU A 172 -22.44 5.15 16.52
N GLY A 173 -23.43 4.38 16.07
CA GLY A 173 -23.25 3.43 14.96
C GLY A 173 -22.89 4.12 13.64
N LEU A 174 -23.52 5.27 13.35
CA LEU A 174 -23.24 6.05 12.15
C LEU A 174 -21.86 6.70 12.16
N THR A 175 -21.42 7.25 13.29
CA THR A 175 -20.09 7.86 13.39
C THR A 175 -18.98 6.83 13.26
N TYR A 176 -19.14 5.64 13.84
CA TYR A 176 -18.19 4.54 13.67
C TYR A 176 -18.23 3.89 12.29
N ALA A 177 -19.37 3.92 11.59
CA ALA A 177 -19.44 3.46 10.21
C ALA A 177 -18.70 4.40 9.24
N LEU A 178 -18.67 5.70 9.54
CA LEU A 178 -17.99 6.73 8.74
C LEU A 178 -16.48 6.82 9.00
N LEU A 179 -15.99 6.20 10.07
CA LEU A 179 -14.60 6.29 10.56
C LEU A 179 -13.72 5.20 9.94
#